data_AF-A0A522FX39-F1
#
_entry.id   AF-A0A522FX39-F1
#
_cell.length_a   1.000
_cell.length_b   1.000
_cell.length_c   1.000
_cell.angle_alpha   90.00
_cell.angle_beta   90.00
_cell.angle_gamma   90.00
#
_symmetry.space_group_name_H-M   'P 1'
#
loop_
_entity.id
_entity.type
_entity.pdbx_description
1 polymer ?
#
loop_
_entity_poly.entity_id
_entity_poly.type
_entity_poly.pdbx_seq_one_letter_code
_entity_poly.pdbx_strand_id
1 'polypeptide(L)'
;MQINILDIRKSLNKAFLKVKPNRTQIETFKKNIINLFDQINESESEEFHKNILLEFLKNTWYSPDHYINTKGRADLVIHSDKDANTPVGVLFETKKPSNRNDMPTTDNLNSKALHELILYYLRERITGNNINIKYLVITNIYEWFIFSSNVFEHLFASNKKLVRNFTDFEEGRLGGTTTDFFYKNIADPFVKQSEVQLTFTHFDIRYFEEIIRN
;
A
#
# COMPACT_ATOMS: atom_id res chain seq x y z
N MET A 1 -16.34 11.52 -4.44
CA MET A 1 -15.19 10.74 -4.91
C MET A 1 -15.56 10.00 -6.18
N GLN A 2 -14.70 10.09 -7.20
CA GLN A 2 -14.76 9.28 -8.42
C GLN A 2 -13.69 8.18 -8.35
N ILE A 3 -14.00 6.98 -8.84
CA ILE A 3 -13.10 5.82 -8.82
C ILE A 3 -12.72 5.46 -10.25
N ASN A 4 -11.43 5.21 -10.48
CA ASN A 4 -10.92 4.69 -11.75
C ASN A 4 -10.04 3.45 -11.50
N ILE A 5 -10.57 2.26 -11.80
CA ILE A 5 -9.87 1.00 -11.58
C ILE A 5 -9.11 0.60 -12.83
N LEU A 6 -7.81 0.35 -12.69
CA LEU A 6 -6.95 -0.19 -13.72
C LEU A 6 -6.89 -1.72 -13.59
N ASP A 7 -6.98 -2.41 -14.72
CA ASP A 7 -6.57 -3.82 -14.77
C ASP A 7 -5.04 -3.94 -14.60
N ILE A 8 -4.58 -5.12 -14.13
CA ILE A 8 -3.16 -5.39 -13.87
C ILE A 8 -2.29 -5.07 -15.09
N ARG A 9 -2.75 -5.40 -16.29
CA ARG A 9 -1.96 -5.22 -17.51
C ARG A 9 -1.78 -3.75 -17.87
N LYS A 10 -2.80 -2.92 -17.66
CA LYS A 10 -2.78 -1.47 -17.90
C LYS A 10 -1.98 -0.70 -16.85
N SER A 11 -1.88 -1.21 -15.61
CA SER A 11 -1.13 -0.54 -14.55
C SER A 11 0.38 -0.77 -14.62
N LEU A 12 0.83 -1.84 -15.30
CA LEU A 12 2.25 -2.10 -15.52
C LEU A 12 2.91 -1.04 -16.40
N ASN A 13 4.12 -0.61 -16.02
CA ASN A 13 4.94 0.18 -16.93
C ASN A 13 5.22 -0.64 -18.20
N LYS A 14 4.99 -0.04 -19.37
CA LYS A 14 5.13 -0.67 -20.70
C LYS A 14 6.50 -1.30 -20.94
N ALA A 15 7.55 -0.86 -20.23
CA ALA A 15 8.87 -1.49 -20.27
C ALA A 15 8.84 -2.93 -19.73
N PHE A 16 8.09 -3.22 -18.66
CA PHE A 16 7.98 -4.57 -18.11
C PHE A 16 7.30 -5.54 -19.08
N LEU A 17 6.36 -5.05 -19.90
CA LEU A 17 5.72 -5.88 -20.93
C LEU A 17 6.70 -6.35 -22.03
N LYS A 18 7.88 -5.73 -22.13
CA LYS A 18 8.95 -6.11 -23.07
C LYS A 18 9.98 -7.05 -22.46
N VAL A 19 9.99 -7.20 -21.14
CA VAL A 19 10.90 -8.11 -20.43
C VAL A 19 10.26 -9.49 -20.38
N LYS A 20 10.88 -10.47 -21.03
CA LYS A 20 10.42 -11.87 -20.92
C LYS A 20 10.78 -12.40 -19.53
N PRO A 21 9.80 -12.91 -18.75
CA PRO A 21 10.10 -13.58 -17.49
C PRO A 21 10.98 -14.80 -17.78
N ASN A 22 12.03 -15.01 -16.99
CA ASN A 22 12.83 -16.21 -17.12
C ASN A 22 12.14 -17.40 -16.41
N ARG A 23 12.43 -18.65 -16.81
CA ARG A 23 11.74 -19.82 -16.25
C ARG A 23 11.98 -19.96 -14.74
N THR A 24 13.22 -19.77 -14.29
CA THR A 24 13.59 -19.86 -12.87
C THR A 24 12.80 -18.87 -12.00
N GLN A 25 12.62 -17.65 -12.48
CA GLN A 25 11.84 -16.59 -11.85
C GLN A 25 10.36 -16.97 -11.74
N ILE A 26 9.78 -17.58 -12.79
CA ILE A 26 8.40 -18.09 -12.74
C ILE A 26 8.28 -19.20 -11.70
N GLU A 27 9.21 -20.15 -11.66
CA GLU A 27 9.17 -21.25 -10.68
C GLU A 27 9.37 -20.76 -9.25
N THR A 28 10.29 -19.81 -9.01
CA THR A 28 10.48 -19.17 -7.71
C THR A 28 9.21 -18.45 -7.28
N PHE A 29 8.60 -17.66 -8.18
CA PHE A 29 7.33 -17.00 -7.90
C PHE A 29 6.23 -18.01 -7.56
N LYS A 30 6.05 -19.06 -8.39
CA LYS A 30 5.03 -20.10 -8.19
C LYS A 30 5.22 -20.80 -6.84
N LYS A 31 6.44 -21.20 -6.50
CA LYS A 31 6.76 -21.82 -5.21
C LYS A 31 6.37 -20.90 -4.05
N ASN A 32 6.79 -19.64 -4.10
CA ASN A 32 6.61 -18.71 -2.99
C ASN A 32 5.14 -18.25 -2.84
N ILE A 33 4.41 -18.07 -3.94
CA ILE A 33 2.98 -17.69 -3.88
C ILE A 33 2.13 -18.86 -3.40
N ILE A 34 2.46 -20.11 -3.76
CA ILE A 34 1.81 -21.31 -3.19
C ILE A 34 2.05 -21.36 -1.68
N ASN A 35 3.30 -21.17 -1.25
CA ASN A 35 3.65 -21.13 0.17
C ASN A 35 2.99 -19.95 0.92
N LEU A 36 2.73 -18.83 0.25
CA LEU A 36 1.91 -17.75 0.81
C LEU A 36 0.50 -18.27 1.09
N PHE A 37 -0.19 -18.83 0.08
CA PHE A 37 -1.56 -19.35 0.22
C PHE A 37 -1.68 -20.40 1.31
N ASP A 38 -0.75 -21.36 1.36
CA ASP A 38 -0.78 -22.47 2.31
C ASP A 38 -0.62 -22.02 3.77
N GLN A 39 -0.09 -20.81 4.01
CA GLN A 39 0.10 -20.24 5.34
C GLN A 39 -1.04 -19.29 5.77
N ILE A 40 -1.94 -18.89 4.88
CA ILE A 40 -3.02 -17.97 5.26
C ILE A 40 -4.00 -18.69 6.20
N ASN A 41 -4.24 -18.09 7.36
CA ASN A 41 -5.18 -18.61 8.35
C ASN A 41 -6.04 -17.47 8.92
N GLU A 42 -7.30 -17.35 8.49
CA GLU A 42 -8.17 -16.24 8.89
C GLU A 42 -8.42 -16.11 10.41
N SER A 43 -8.16 -17.16 11.20
CA SER A 43 -8.22 -17.06 12.67
C SER A 43 -7.08 -16.24 13.25
N GLU A 44 -5.93 -16.19 12.58
CA GLU A 44 -4.70 -15.55 13.06
C GLU A 44 -4.76 -14.02 13.02
N SER A 45 -3.80 -13.38 13.68
CA SER A 45 -3.71 -11.93 13.79
C SER A 45 -3.31 -11.24 12.47
N GLU A 46 -3.49 -9.92 12.42
CA GLU A 46 -2.95 -9.09 11.33
C GLU A 46 -1.41 -9.18 11.25
N GLU A 47 -0.74 -9.16 12.42
CA GLU A 47 0.72 -9.28 12.53
C GLU A 47 1.23 -10.61 11.95
N PHE A 48 0.50 -11.70 12.17
CA PHE A 48 0.82 -13.02 11.62
C PHE A 48 0.86 -12.99 10.09
N HIS A 49 -0.17 -12.43 9.45
CA HIS A 49 -0.24 -12.34 7.99
C HIS A 49 0.74 -11.34 7.41
N LYS A 50 1.04 -10.26 8.14
CA LYS A 50 2.09 -9.30 7.77
C LYS A 50 3.45 -9.96 7.67
N ASN A 51 3.78 -10.88 8.58
CA ASN A 51 5.04 -11.63 8.53
C ASN A 51 5.10 -12.58 7.32
N ILE A 52 3.99 -13.26 7.01
CA ILE A 52 3.87 -14.12 5.81
C ILE A 52 4.09 -13.27 4.53
N LEU A 53 3.44 -12.10 4.45
CA LEU A 53 3.61 -11.17 3.34
C LEU A 53 5.07 -10.69 3.21
N LEU A 54 5.69 -10.29 4.32
CA LEU A 54 7.10 -9.86 4.35
C LEU A 54 8.04 -10.97 3.85
N GLU A 55 7.81 -12.22 4.27
CA GLU A 55 8.61 -13.37 3.81
C GLU A 55 8.42 -13.62 2.31
N PHE A 56 7.18 -13.61 1.82
CA PHE A 56 6.88 -13.75 0.41
C PHE A 56 7.59 -12.70 -0.45
N LEU A 57 7.53 -11.42 -0.06
CA LEU A 57 8.18 -10.34 -0.79
C LEU A 57 9.71 -10.52 -0.82
N LYS A 58 10.32 -10.80 0.34
CA LYS A 58 11.77 -11.02 0.46
C LYS A 58 12.24 -12.18 -0.41
N ASN A 59 11.60 -13.35 -0.29
CA ASN A 59 12.04 -14.58 -0.94
C ASN A 59 11.75 -14.60 -2.44
N THR A 60 10.87 -13.71 -2.93
CA THR A 60 10.46 -13.70 -4.34
C THR A 60 11.22 -12.69 -5.17
N TRP A 61 11.35 -11.44 -4.71
CA TRP A 61 11.86 -10.35 -5.57
C TRP A 61 12.83 -9.38 -4.92
N TYR A 62 12.81 -9.23 -3.60
CA TYR A 62 13.44 -8.07 -2.97
C TYR A 62 14.74 -8.41 -2.22
N SER A 63 14.93 -9.61 -1.72
CA SER A 63 16.20 -10.00 -1.06
C SER A 63 17.25 -10.43 -2.09
N PRO A 64 18.53 -10.04 -1.94
CA PRO A 64 19.12 -9.23 -0.87
C PRO A 64 19.17 -7.72 -1.18
N ASP A 65 18.62 -7.29 -2.31
CA ASP A 65 18.86 -5.97 -2.88
C ASP A 65 18.05 -4.84 -2.24
N HIS A 66 16.99 -5.18 -1.48
CA HIS A 66 16.11 -4.24 -0.82
C HIS A 66 15.85 -4.62 0.64
N TYR A 67 15.91 -3.62 1.52
CA TYR A 67 15.50 -3.78 2.90
C TYR A 67 13.98 -3.67 3.05
N ILE A 68 13.38 -4.64 3.74
CA ILE A 68 11.93 -4.68 4.01
C ILE A 68 11.70 -4.90 5.51
N ASN A 69 10.98 -3.97 6.14
CA ASN A 69 10.57 -4.04 7.55
C ASN A 69 9.43 -3.05 7.86
N THR A 70 8.94 -3.03 9.11
CA THR A 70 8.17 -1.92 9.66
C THR A 70 8.99 -0.64 9.71
N LYS A 71 8.35 0.54 9.59
CA LYS A 71 9.01 1.84 9.82
C LYS A 71 8.10 2.79 10.57
N GLY A 72 8.47 3.09 11.83
CA GLY A 72 7.64 3.91 12.71
C GLY A 72 6.28 3.28 12.94
N ARG A 73 5.21 3.93 12.48
CA ARG A 73 3.83 3.42 12.55
C ARG A 73 3.35 2.74 11.27
N ALA A 74 4.12 2.81 10.18
CA ALA A 74 3.76 2.10 8.96
C ALA A 74 4.00 0.60 9.14
N ASP A 75 3.01 -0.20 8.74
CA ASP A 75 3.03 -1.66 8.90
C ASP A 75 4.22 -2.31 8.22
N LEU A 76 4.46 -1.93 6.96
CA LEU A 76 5.53 -2.49 6.16
C LEU A 76 5.99 -1.49 5.11
N VAL A 77 7.30 -1.40 4.92
CA VAL A 77 7.91 -0.58 3.88
C VAL A 77 8.97 -1.36 3.12
N ILE A 78 9.16 -1.00 1.85
CA ILE A 78 10.28 -1.47 1.03
C ILE A 78 11.18 -0.27 0.76
N HIS A 79 12.44 -0.38 1.17
CA HIS A 79 13.47 0.63 0.94
C HIS A 79 14.04 0.52 -0.47
N SER A 80 14.55 1.63 -0.98
CA SER A 80 15.08 1.71 -2.35
C SER A 80 16.37 0.91 -2.55
N ASP A 81 17.03 0.51 -1.46
CA ASP A 81 18.25 -0.32 -1.44
C ASP A 81 18.24 -1.23 -0.20
N LYS A 82 19.31 -1.99 0.03
CA LYS A 82 19.50 -2.99 1.09
C LYS A 82 19.62 -2.43 2.52
N ASP A 83 19.65 -1.11 2.69
CA ASP A 83 19.85 -0.44 3.98
C ASP A 83 18.58 0.32 4.42
N ALA A 84 18.22 0.19 5.70
CA ALA A 84 17.06 0.82 6.33
C ALA A 84 17.11 2.36 6.35
N ASN A 85 18.28 2.96 6.13
CA ASN A 85 18.46 4.40 6.03
C ASN A 85 18.21 4.94 4.62
N THR A 86 18.10 4.07 3.61
CA THR A 86 17.76 4.52 2.26
C THR A 86 16.29 4.94 2.16
N PRO A 87 15.91 5.78 1.20
CA PRO A 87 14.54 6.25 1.07
C PRO A 87 13.54 5.11 0.88
N VAL A 88 12.35 5.24 1.46
CA VAL A 88 11.24 4.29 1.24
C VAL A 88 10.72 4.43 -0.20
N GLY A 89 10.64 3.31 -0.91
CA GLY A 89 10.09 3.20 -2.26
C GLY A 89 8.66 2.67 -2.31
N VAL A 90 8.24 1.84 -1.35
CA VAL A 90 6.86 1.32 -1.27
C VAL A 90 6.35 1.36 0.17
N LEU A 91 5.13 1.85 0.35
CA LEU A 91 4.40 1.85 1.62
C LEU A 91 3.26 0.84 1.59
N PHE A 92 3.07 0.11 2.69
CA PHE A 92 1.97 -0.83 2.86
C PHE A 92 1.15 -0.48 4.11
N GLU A 93 -0.16 -0.61 3.96
CA GLU A 93 -1.14 -0.77 5.03
C GLU A 93 -1.69 -2.18 4.93
N THR A 94 -1.48 -3.00 5.96
CA THR A 94 -1.93 -4.39 6.00
C THR A 94 -3.16 -4.52 6.87
N LYS A 95 -4.06 -5.42 6.50
CA LYS A 95 -5.23 -5.77 7.31
C LYS A 95 -5.30 -7.28 7.52
N LYS A 96 -5.92 -7.69 8.63
CA LYS A 96 -6.30 -9.09 8.82
C LYS A 96 -7.18 -9.56 7.64
N PRO A 97 -7.00 -10.79 7.11
CA PRO A 97 -7.79 -11.28 5.97
C PRO A 97 -9.32 -11.13 6.11
N SER A 98 -9.86 -11.35 7.31
CA SER A 98 -11.29 -11.22 7.59
C SER A 98 -11.75 -9.79 7.88
N ASN A 99 -10.87 -8.79 7.96
CA ASN A 99 -11.23 -7.40 8.23
C ASN A 99 -11.74 -6.70 6.97
N ARG A 100 -13.06 -6.77 6.76
CA ARG A 100 -13.73 -6.06 5.66
C ARG A 100 -14.11 -4.61 6.00
N ASN A 101 -14.17 -4.26 7.28
CA ASN A 101 -14.69 -2.96 7.71
C ASN A 101 -13.68 -1.83 7.50
N ASP A 102 -12.40 -2.12 7.70
CA ASP A 102 -11.33 -1.12 7.53
C ASP A 102 -10.77 -1.07 6.09
N MET A 103 -11.07 -2.09 5.28
CA MET A 103 -10.61 -2.20 3.90
C MET A 103 -11.38 -1.28 2.94
N PRO A 104 -10.72 -0.74 1.90
CA PRO A 104 -11.42 -0.13 0.78
C PRO A 104 -12.17 -1.20 -0.02
N THR A 105 -13.16 -0.75 -0.79
CA THR A 105 -13.88 -1.58 -1.78
C THR A 105 -13.73 -0.95 -3.16
N THR A 106 -14.05 -1.71 -4.21
CA THR A 106 -14.04 -1.20 -5.59
C THR A 106 -15.04 -0.07 -5.84
N ASP A 107 -16.08 0.04 -5.00
CA ASP A 107 -17.12 1.06 -5.11
C ASP A 107 -16.93 2.22 -4.11
N ASN A 108 -16.15 1.99 -3.04
CA ASN A 108 -15.85 3.00 -2.04
C ASN A 108 -14.47 2.79 -1.41
N LEU A 109 -13.53 3.67 -1.77
CA LEU A 109 -12.19 3.72 -1.20
C LEU A 109 -12.08 4.45 0.14
N ASN A 110 -13.11 5.17 0.57
CA ASN A 110 -13.06 5.97 1.79
C ASN A 110 -13.16 5.07 3.02
N SER A 111 -12.04 4.44 3.37
CA SER A 111 -11.90 3.48 4.45
C SER A 111 -10.79 3.91 5.41
N LYS A 112 -10.76 3.27 6.58
CA LYS A 112 -9.73 3.51 7.58
C LYS A 112 -8.32 3.22 7.04
N ALA A 113 -8.15 2.11 6.31
CA ALA A 113 -6.87 1.75 5.71
C ALA A 113 -6.36 2.81 4.71
N LEU A 114 -7.26 3.46 3.95
CA LEU A 114 -6.86 4.58 3.09
C LEU A 114 -6.42 5.79 3.91
N HIS A 115 -7.09 6.10 5.03
CA HIS A 115 -6.70 7.22 5.89
C HIS A 115 -5.34 6.99 6.56
N GLU A 116 -5.08 5.75 7.02
CA GLU A 116 -3.78 5.30 7.53
C GLU A 116 -2.69 5.47 6.47
N LEU A 117 -2.92 4.97 5.26
CA LEU A 117 -1.97 5.06 4.16
C LEU A 117 -1.70 6.51 3.72
N ILE A 118 -2.71 7.39 3.70
CA ILE A 118 -2.55 8.83 3.43
C ILE A 118 -1.65 9.47 4.50
N LEU A 119 -1.87 9.15 5.78
CA LEU A 119 -1.06 9.70 6.87
C LEU A 119 0.41 9.28 6.73
N TYR A 120 0.67 8.01 6.45
CA TYR A 120 2.03 7.49 6.27
C TYR A 120 2.72 8.12 5.07
N TYR A 121 1.99 8.27 3.96
CA TYR A 121 2.48 8.97 2.78
C TYR A 121 2.88 10.41 3.09
N LEU A 122 2.00 11.19 3.73
CA LEU A 122 2.28 12.60 4.03
C LEU A 122 3.47 12.73 4.99
N ARG A 123 3.61 11.84 5.98
CA ARG A 123 4.80 11.81 6.86
C ARG A 123 6.08 11.55 6.09
N GLU A 124 6.12 10.55 5.21
CA GLU A 124 7.31 10.32 4.39
C GLU A 124 7.58 11.49 3.45
N ARG A 125 6.55 11.96 2.74
CA ARG A 125 6.69 12.91 1.64
C ARG A 125 6.97 14.34 2.11
N ILE A 126 6.24 14.80 3.14
CA ILE A 126 6.28 16.18 3.64
C ILE A 126 7.28 16.30 4.79
N THR A 127 7.14 15.49 5.84
CA THR A 127 8.05 15.57 7.00
C THR A 127 9.42 14.98 6.68
N GLY A 128 9.45 13.82 6.04
CA GLY A 128 10.67 13.11 5.64
C GLY A 128 11.31 13.61 4.35
N ASN A 129 10.68 14.54 3.63
CA ASN A 129 11.12 15.02 2.31
C ASN A 129 11.44 13.90 1.30
N ASN A 130 10.76 12.75 1.42
CA ASN A 130 11.02 11.59 0.59
C ASN A 130 10.31 11.70 -0.77
N ILE A 131 11.09 11.90 -1.83
CA ILE A 131 10.60 11.96 -3.22
C ILE A 131 10.70 10.62 -3.97
N ASN A 132 11.10 9.54 -3.30
CA ASN A 132 11.41 8.25 -3.93
C ASN A 132 10.26 7.24 -3.90
N ILE A 133 9.17 7.51 -3.18
CA ILE A 133 8.00 6.63 -3.13
C ILE A 133 7.49 6.40 -4.55
N LYS A 134 7.29 5.13 -4.92
CA LYS A 134 6.79 4.69 -6.23
C LYS A 134 5.36 4.17 -6.13
N TYR A 135 5.07 3.41 -5.09
CA TYR A 135 3.77 2.77 -4.90
C TYR A 135 3.33 2.80 -3.44
N LEU A 136 2.03 2.78 -3.25
CA LEU A 136 1.38 2.60 -1.97
C LEU A 136 0.36 1.47 -2.09
N VAL A 137 0.29 0.62 -1.08
CA VAL A 137 -0.49 -0.63 -1.12
C VAL A 137 -1.37 -0.73 0.11
N ILE A 138 -2.64 -1.10 -0.10
CA ILE A 138 -3.52 -1.61 0.96
C ILE A 138 -3.81 -3.06 0.64
N THR A 139 -3.63 -3.96 1.61
CA THR A 139 -3.94 -5.37 1.39
C THR A 139 -4.39 -6.09 2.67
N ASN A 140 -5.34 -7.01 2.52
CA ASN A 140 -5.70 -7.98 3.55
C ASN A 140 -5.11 -9.36 3.24
N ILE A 141 -3.92 -9.42 2.63
CA ILE A 141 -3.26 -10.57 1.98
C ILE A 141 -3.96 -11.09 0.71
N TYR A 142 -5.29 -11.08 0.66
CA TYR A 142 -6.06 -11.55 -0.50
C TYR A 142 -6.28 -10.47 -1.55
N GLU A 143 -6.88 -9.36 -1.15
CA GLU A 143 -7.22 -8.22 -2.00
C GLU A 143 -6.08 -7.21 -1.97
N TRP A 144 -5.76 -6.65 -3.13
CA TRP A 144 -4.65 -5.73 -3.32
C TRP A 144 -5.14 -4.46 -3.99
N PHE A 145 -4.99 -3.33 -3.30
CA PHE A 145 -5.24 -1.99 -3.81
C PHE A 145 -3.89 -1.29 -3.96
N ILE A 146 -3.44 -1.09 -5.20
CA ILE A 146 -2.13 -0.52 -5.49
C ILE A 146 -2.29 0.84 -6.15
N PHE A 147 -1.71 1.86 -5.52
CA PHE A 147 -1.73 3.24 -5.97
C PHE A 147 -0.33 3.64 -6.44
N SER A 148 -0.25 4.29 -7.61
CA SER A 148 0.98 4.98 -7.99
C SER A 148 1.18 6.20 -7.10
N SER A 149 2.41 6.46 -6.67
CA SER A 149 2.74 7.64 -5.87
C SER A 149 2.37 8.95 -6.56
N ASN A 150 2.34 9.00 -7.90
CA ASN A 150 1.90 10.17 -8.65
C ASN A 150 0.44 10.56 -8.34
N VAL A 151 -0.43 9.58 -8.10
CA VAL A 151 -1.83 9.82 -7.73
C VAL A 151 -1.87 10.49 -6.35
N PHE A 152 -1.07 9.99 -5.41
CA PHE A 152 -0.97 10.56 -4.05
C PHE A 152 -0.31 11.93 -4.05
N GLU A 153 0.70 12.16 -4.89
CA GLU A 153 1.37 13.45 -5.03
C GLU A 153 0.40 14.52 -5.53
N HIS A 154 -0.34 14.20 -6.59
CA HIS A 154 -1.29 15.13 -7.19
C HIS A 154 -2.45 15.46 -6.26
N LEU A 155 -3.06 14.44 -5.63
CA LEU A 155 -4.25 14.62 -4.80
C LEU A 155 -3.92 15.16 -3.42
N PHE A 156 -2.86 14.66 -2.77
CA PHE A 156 -2.61 14.92 -1.35
C PHE A 156 -1.46 15.90 -1.14
N ALA A 157 -0.24 15.58 -1.63
CA ALA A 157 0.94 16.41 -1.36
C ALA A 157 0.91 17.77 -2.08
N SER A 158 0.25 17.86 -3.23
CA SER A 158 0.10 19.12 -3.98
C SER A 158 -1.06 19.99 -3.47
N ASN A 159 -1.94 19.44 -2.61
CA ASN A 159 -3.06 20.19 -2.08
C ASN A 159 -2.63 21.04 -0.88
N LYS A 160 -2.43 22.34 -1.11
CA LYS A 160 -1.94 23.30 -0.09
C LYS A 160 -2.78 23.30 1.20
N LYS A 161 -4.11 23.14 1.09
CA LYS A 161 -5.01 23.13 2.25
C LYS A 161 -4.81 21.86 3.08
N LEU A 162 -4.75 20.70 2.41
CA LEU A 162 -4.50 19.43 3.09
C LEU A 162 -3.12 19.41 3.75
N VAL A 163 -2.08 19.83 3.04
CA VAL A 163 -0.71 19.89 3.58
C VAL A 163 -0.66 20.81 4.79
N ARG A 164 -1.27 22.00 4.73
CA ARG A 164 -1.35 22.90 5.90
C ARG A 164 -2.03 22.23 7.10
N ASN A 165 -3.19 21.59 6.89
CA ASN A 165 -3.90 20.89 7.96
C ASN A 165 -3.07 19.74 8.54
N PHE A 166 -2.37 18.98 7.70
CA PHE A 166 -1.45 17.92 8.12
C PHE A 166 -0.29 18.48 8.95
N THR A 167 0.32 19.58 8.51
CA THR A 167 1.42 20.24 9.25
C THR A 167 0.93 20.80 10.60
N ASP A 168 -0.24 21.46 10.63
CA ASP A 168 -0.85 21.92 11.88
C ASP A 168 -1.18 20.75 12.83
N PHE A 169 -1.58 19.58 12.28
CA PHE A 169 -1.80 18.35 13.04
C PHE A 169 -0.51 17.79 13.65
N GLU A 170 0.55 17.60 12.85
CA GLU A 170 1.83 17.04 13.32
C GLU A 170 2.52 17.96 14.34
N GLU A 171 2.32 19.28 14.24
CA GLU A 171 2.86 20.26 15.18
C GLU A 171 1.93 20.53 16.39
N GLY A 172 0.82 19.79 16.52
CA GLY A 172 -0.08 19.87 17.67
C GLY A 172 -0.85 21.19 17.79
N ARG A 173 -1.04 21.92 16.68
CA ARG A 173 -1.77 23.20 16.64
C ARG A 173 -3.27 23.05 16.47
N LEU A 174 -3.76 21.83 16.21
CA LEU A 174 -5.18 21.53 16.10
C LEU A 174 -5.76 21.04 17.42
N GLY A 175 -7.09 20.96 17.51
CA GLY A 175 -7.81 20.50 18.70
C GLY A 175 -7.62 19.01 19.05
N GLY A 176 -6.83 18.25 18.29
CA GLY A 176 -6.47 16.87 18.58
C GLY A 176 -5.17 16.44 17.91
N THR A 177 -4.44 15.55 18.58
CA THR A 177 -3.12 15.05 18.19
C THR A 177 -3.09 13.55 17.90
N THR A 178 -4.24 12.88 18.02
CA THR A 178 -4.37 11.45 17.78
C THR A 178 -4.56 11.15 16.30
N THR A 179 -4.16 9.96 15.87
CA THR A 179 -4.44 9.48 14.51
C THR A 179 -5.93 9.46 14.20
N ASP A 180 -6.77 9.09 15.17
CA ASP A 180 -8.23 9.17 15.06
C ASP A 180 -8.73 10.58 14.73
N PHE A 181 -8.11 11.61 15.31
CA PHE A 181 -8.44 12.99 14.99
C PHE A 181 -8.09 13.30 13.53
N PHE A 182 -6.90 12.90 13.06
CA PHE A 182 -6.49 13.07 11.67
C PHE A 182 -7.46 12.35 10.71
N TYR A 183 -7.82 11.09 11.00
CA TYR A 183 -8.72 10.32 10.15
C TYR A 183 -10.09 10.99 10.03
N LYS A 184 -10.73 11.34 11.15
CA LYS A 184 -12.10 11.87 11.18
C LYS A 184 -12.21 13.32 10.70
N ASN A 185 -11.20 14.15 10.96
CA ASN A 185 -11.31 15.60 10.73
C ASN A 185 -10.50 16.10 9.53
N ILE A 186 -9.57 15.29 9.01
CA ILE A 186 -8.69 15.70 7.90
C ILE A 186 -8.85 14.75 6.72
N ALA A 187 -8.56 13.46 6.88
CA ALA A 187 -8.57 12.50 5.78
C ALA A 187 -9.98 12.22 5.24
N ASP A 188 -10.92 11.82 6.11
CA ASP A 188 -12.30 11.49 5.72
C ASP A 188 -13.03 12.65 5.01
N PRO A 189 -13.03 13.89 5.54
CA PRO A 189 -13.67 15.02 4.87
C PRO A 189 -12.98 15.40 3.56
N PHE A 190 -11.68 15.13 3.41
CA PHE A 190 -10.96 15.37 2.17
C PHE A 190 -11.37 14.36 1.09
N VAL A 191 -11.31 13.07 1.40
CA VAL A 191 -11.62 11.99 0.44
C VAL A 191 -13.09 12.01 0.00
N LYS A 192 -14.01 12.45 0.86
CA LYS A 192 -15.45 12.58 0.52
C LYS A 192 -15.75 13.62 -0.56
N GLN A 193 -14.84 14.54 -0.86
CA GLN A 193 -15.07 15.59 -1.85
C GLN A 193 -15.33 15.00 -3.25
N SER A 194 -16.24 15.61 -4.01
CA SER A 194 -16.69 15.10 -5.31
C SER A 194 -15.61 15.11 -6.37
N GLU A 195 -14.67 16.06 -6.29
CA GLU A 195 -13.59 16.27 -7.26
C GLU A 195 -12.40 15.32 -7.09
N VAL A 196 -12.32 14.58 -5.98
CA VAL A 196 -11.26 13.59 -5.76
C VAL A 196 -11.51 12.38 -6.65
N GLN A 197 -10.65 12.18 -7.65
CA GLN A 197 -10.61 10.99 -8.48
C GLN A 197 -9.40 10.13 -8.12
N LEU A 198 -9.62 8.94 -7.55
CA LEU A 198 -8.55 8.01 -7.20
C LEU A 198 -8.42 6.93 -8.28
N THR A 199 -7.24 6.91 -8.92
CA THR A 199 -6.86 5.84 -9.86
C THR A 199 -6.00 4.80 -9.16
N PHE A 200 -6.36 3.53 -9.28
CA PHE A 200 -5.64 2.43 -8.61
C PHE A 200 -5.77 1.11 -9.38
N THR A 201 -4.88 0.17 -9.07
CA THR A 201 -5.00 -1.22 -9.53
C THR A 201 -5.68 -2.03 -8.44
N HIS A 202 -6.62 -2.89 -8.83
CA HIS A 202 -7.25 -3.84 -7.92
C HIS A 202 -7.15 -5.26 -8.46
N PHE A 203 -6.84 -6.21 -7.59
CA PHE A 203 -7.02 -7.63 -7.84
C PHE A 203 -7.14 -8.42 -6.53
N ASP A 204 -7.79 -9.57 -6.64
CA ASP A 204 -7.85 -10.58 -5.58
C ASP A 204 -7.01 -11.78 -6.02
N ILE A 205 -6.01 -12.17 -5.20
CA ILE A 205 -5.10 -13.25 -5.57
C ILE A 205 -5.82 -14.61 -5.67
N ARG A 206 -6.95 -14.79 -4.99
CA ARG A 206 -7.73 -16.03 -5.01
C ARG A 206 -8.24 -16.37 -6.41
N TYR A 207 -8.47 -15.36 -7.25
CA TYR A 207 -8.86 -15.57 -8.64
C TYR A 207 -7.78 -16.24 -9.50
N PHE A 208 -6.54 -16.30 -9.02
CA PHE A 208 -5.42 -16.94 -9.70
C PHE A 208 -5.00 -18.26 -9.07
N GLU A 209 -5.63 -18.71 -7.98
CA GLU A 209 -5.16 -19.86 -7.21
C GLU A 209 -5.15 -21.15 -8.04
N GLU A 210 -6.23 -21.43 -8.80
CA GLU A 210 -6.29 -22.59 -9.69
C GLU A 210 -5.18 -22.54 -10.75
N ILE A 211 -4.94 -21.39 -11.35
CA ILE A 211 -3.89 -21.19 -12.38
C ILE A 211 -2.50 -21.40 -11.77
N ILE A 212 -2.30 -20.97 -10.53
CA ILE A 212 -1.03 -21.07 -9.80
C ILE A 212 -0.75 -22.52 -9.39
N ARG A 213 -1.77 -23.27 -8.96
CA ARG A 213 -1.61 -24.64 -8.44
C ARG A 213 -1.58 -25.73 -9.54
N ASN A 214 -2.10 -25.44 -10.74
CA ASN A 214 -1.90 -26.28 -11.93
C ASN A 214 -0.43 -26.32 -12.36
#